data_AF-A0A376TJA0-F1
#
_entry.id   AF-A0A376TJA0-F1
#
_cell.length_a   1.000
_cell.length_b   1.000
_cell.length_c   1.000
_cell.angle_alpha   90.00
_cell.angle_beta   90.00
_cell.angle_gamma   90.00
#
_symmetry.space_group_name_H-M   'P 1'
#
loop_
_entity.id
_entity.type
_entity.pdbx_description
1 polymer ?
#
loop_
_entity_poly.entity_id
_entity_poly.type
_entity_poly.pdbx_seq_one_letter_code
_entity_poly.pdbx_strand_id
1 'polypeptide(L)'
;MTGWKVGYCVAPAPISAEIRKVHQYLTFSVNTPAQLALADMLRAEPEHYLALPDFYRQKRDILVNALNESRLEILPCEGTYFLLVDYSAVSTLDDVEFCQWLTQEHGVAAIPLSGVLRRSLPT
;
A
#
# COMPACT_ATOMS: atom_id res chain seq x y z
N MET A 1 -3.08 0.74 11.92
CA MET A 1 -4.24 -0.03 12.46
C MET A 1 -5.05 -0.66 11.32
N THR A 2 -4.47 -1.58 10.53
CA THR A 2 -5.12 -2.12 9.33
C THR A 2 -6.28 -3.10 9.63
N GLY A 3 -6.25 -3.75 10.80
CA GLY A 3 -7.28 -4.70 11.24
C GLY A 3 -8.62 -4.07 11.63
N TRP A 4 -8.69 -2.74 11.78
CA TRP A 4 -9.94 -2.05 12.17
C TRP A 4 -10.97 -1.97 11.03
N LYS A 5 -10.52 -2.10 9.77
CA LYS A 5 -11.37 -2.22 8.57
C LYS A 5 -12.51 -1.19 8.48
N VAL A 6 -12.18 0.09 8.69
CA VAL A 6 -13.11 1.21 8.45
C VAL A 6 -12.59 2.04 7.28
N GLY A 7 -13.47 2.36 6.34
CA GLY A 7 -13.20 3.22 5.19
C GLY A 7 -14.48 3.93 4.74
N TYR A 8 -14.35 4.89 3.83
CA TYR A 8 -15.48 5.63 3.27
C TYR A 8 -15.22 5.97 1.80
N CYS A 9 -16.28 6.38 1.09
CA CYS A 9 -16.19 6.94 -0.25
C CYS A 9 -16.94 8.28 -0.31
N VAL A 10 -16.49 9.17 -1.19
CA VAL A 10 -17.15 10.44 -1.48
C VAL A 10 -17.58 10.42 -2.94
N ALA A 11 -18.85 10.67 -3.20
CA ALA A 11 -19.40 10.68 -4.55
C ALA A 11 -20.58 11.68 -4.66
N PRO A 12 -20.96 12.08 -5.89
CA PRO A 12 -22.19 12.83 -6.12
C PRO A 12 -23.42 12.11 -5.54
N ALA A 13 -24.43 12.87 -5.12
CA ALA A 13 -25.61 12.32 -4.48
C ALA A 13 -26.29 11.15 -5.24
N PRO A 14 -26.44 11.19 -6.58
CA PRO A 14 -27.00 10.06 -7.33
C PRO A 14 -26.15 8.78 -7.20
N ILE A 15 -24.82 8.90 -7.23
CA ILE A 15 -23.90 7.77 -7.12
C ILE A 15 -23.87 7.24 -5.69
N SER A 16 -23.79 8.12 -4.69
CA SER A 16 -23.84 7.71 -3.28
C SER A 16 -25.13 6.99 -2.92
N ALA A 17 -26.26 7.34 -3.51
CA ALA A 17 -27.53 6.63 -3.29
C ALA A 17 -27.43 5.17 -3.76
N GLU A 18 -26.89 4.92 -4.95
CA GLU A 18 -26.71 3.56 -5.47
C GLU A 18 -25.67 2.75 -4.66
N ILE A 19 -24.57 3.38 -4.23
CA ILE A 19 -23.58 2.73 -3.36
C ILE A 19 -24.21 2.30 -2.03
N ARG A 20 -25.06 3.16 -1.42
CA ARG A 20 -25.73 2.85 -0.15
C ARG A 20 -26.72 1.69 -0.28
N LYS A 21 -27.43 1.57 -1.41
CA LYS A 21 -28.30 0.41 -1.68
C LYS A 21 -27.54 -0.91 -1.72
N VAL A 22 -26.29 -0.92 -2.20
CA VAL A 22 -25.45 -2.12 -2.15
C VAL A 22 -24.91 -2.33 -0.73
N HIS A 23 -24.36 -1.30 -0.10
CA HIS A 23 -23.77 -1.38 1.24
C HIS A 23 -24.75 -1.90 2.29
N GLN A 24 -26.03 -1.49 2.22
CA GLN A 24 -27.07 -1.93 3.17
C GLN A 24 -27.26 -3.46 3.19
N TYR A 25 -26.97 -4.14 2.07
CA TYR A 25 -27.05 -5.60 1.94
C TYR A 25 -25.69 -6.30 2.03
N LEU A 26 -24.59 -5.57 1.87
CA LEU A 26 -23.24 -6.12 1.97
C LEU A 26 -22.84 -6.34 3.43
N THR A 27 -23.01 -5.31 4.26
CA THR A 27 -22.68 -5.37 5.70
C THR A 27 -23.69 -4.63 6.58
N PHE A 28 -24.68 -3.95 6.00
CA PHE A 28 -25.67 -3.08 6.64
C PHE A 28 -25.08 -1.86 7.35
N SER A 29 -24.15 -2.07 8.28
CA SER A 29 -23.45 -1.02 9.04
C SER A 29 -21.99 -1.44 9.31
N VAL A 30 -21.20 -0.52 9.85
CA VAL A 30 -19.79 -0.73 10.23
C VAL A 30 -19.64 -0.60 11.75
N ASN A 31 -18.58 -1.15 12.33
CA ASN A 31 -18.27 -1.11 13.76
C ASN A 31 -18.50 0.30 14.38
N THR A 32 -19.52 0.40 15.23
CA THR A 32 -19.98 1.68 15.78
C THR A 32 -18.96 2.35 16.71
N PRO A 33 -18.35 1.64 17.68
CA PRO A 33 -17.27 2.23 18.49
C PRO A 33 -16.10 2.77 17.66
N ALA A 34 -15.69 2.05 16.60
CA ALA A 34 -14.59 2.49 15.73
C ALA A 34 -14.94 3.76 14.95
N GLN A 35 -16.19 3.92 14.49
CA GLN A 35 -16.66 5.14 13.84
C GLN A 35 -16.59 6.35 14.78
N LEU A 36 -16.99 6.17 16.05
CA LEU A 36 -16.91 7.23 17.06
C LEU A 36 -15.45 7.62 17.35
N ALA A 37 -14.58 6.63 17.56
CA ALA A 37 -13.15 6.88 17.81
C ALA A 37 -12.47 7.60 16.63
N LEU A 38 -12.81 7.25 15.39
CA LEU A 38 -12.28 7.93 14.21
C LEU A 38 -12.83 9.36 14.07
N ALA A 39 -14.09 9.59 14.43
CA ALA A 39 -14.67 10.94 14.45
C ALA A 39 -14.00 11.82 15.51
N ASP A 40 -13.63 11.26 16.66
CA ASP A 40 -12.87 11.99 17.69
C ASP A 40 -11.45 12.29 17.22
N MET A 41 -10.74 11.31 16.66
CA MET A 41 -9.39 11.49 16.13
C MET A 41 -9.32 12.59 15.06
N LEU A 42 -10.24 12.57 14.08
CA LEU A 42 -10.26 13.56 13.01
C LEU A 42 -10.50 15.00 13.51
N ARG A 43 -11.21 15.16 14.63
CA ARG A 43 -11.50 16.46 15.23
C ARG A 43 -10.40 16.92 16.19
N ALA A 44 -9.82 15.99 16.93
CA ALA A 44 -8.79 16.28 17.92
C ALA A 44 -7.42 16.57 17.27
N GLU A 45 -7.08 15.86 16.19
CA GLU A 45 -5.77 15.95 15.53
C GLU A 45 -5.90 16.06 13.99
N PRO A 46 -6.54 17.13 13.47
CA PRO A 46 -6.72 17.32 12.03
C PRO A 46 -5.40 17.44 11.26
N GLU A 47 -4.29 17.76 11.91
CA GLU A 47 -2.95 17.87 11.32
C GLU A 47 -2.22 16.53 11.21
N HIS A 48 -2.68 15.47 11.88
CA HIS A 48 -1.95 14.20 11.96
C HIS A 48 -1.59 13.63 10.58
N TYR A 49 -2.53 13.69 9.61
CA TYR A 49 -2.26 13.18 8.26
C TYR A 49 -1.27 14.04 7.46
N LEU A 50 -1.11 15.32 7.79
CA LEU A 50 -0.16 16.22 7.13
C LEU A 50 1.29 15.88 7.46
N ALA A 51 1.53 15.21 8.59
CA ALA A 51 2.86 14.73 8.98
C ALA A 51 3.24 13.37 8.35
N LEU A 52 2.27 12.65 7.77
CA LEU A 52 2.52 11.33 7.17
C LEU A 52 3.54 11.32 6.03
N PRO A 53 3.59 12.33 5.13
CA PRO A 53 4.59 12.36 4.06
C PRO A 53 6.02 12.31 4.61
N ASP A 54 6.37 13.16 5.57
CA ASP A 54 7.73 13.20 6.11
C ASP A 54 8.03 11.99 7.00
N PHE A 55 7.03 11.53 7.76
CA PHE A 55 7.14 10.29 8.53
C PHE A 55 7.50 9.08 7.67
N TYR A 56 6.84 8.91 6.52
CA TYR A 56 7.14 7.80 5.59
C TYR A 56 8.36 8.07 4.71
N ARG A 57 8.65 9.34 4.36
CA ARG A 57 9.86 9.72 3.63
C ARG A 57 11.11 9.31 4.39
N GLN A 58 11.19 9.58 5.69
CA GLN A 58 12.30 9.16 6.53
C GLN A 58 12.54 7.65 6.47
N LYS A 59 11.46 6.84 6.50
CA LYS A 59 11.54 5.38 6.43
C LYS A 59 11.95 4.88 5.05
N ARG A 60 11.40 5.49 3.99
CA ARG A 60 11.79 5.23 2.61
C ARG A 60 13.28 5.48 2.41
N ASP A 61 13.79 6.60 2.91
CA ASP A 61 15.17 7.01 2.69
C ASP A 61 16.18 6.06 3.37
N ILE A 62 15.80 5.39 4.47
CA ILE A 62 16.61 4.32 5.07
C ILE A 62 16.83 3.18 4.07
N LEU A 63 15.75 2.69 3.45
CA LEU A 63 15.83 1.59 2.49
C LEU A 63 16.52 2.02 1.19
N VAL A 64 16.27 3.25 0.74
CA VAL A 64 16.94 3.81 -0.44
C VAL A 64 18.45 3.88 -0.24
N ASN A 65 18.89 4.46 0.87
CA ASN A 65 20.32 4.59 1.15
C ASN A 65 21.00 3.23 1.33
N ALA A 66 20.34 2.26 1.98
CA ALA A 66 20.87 0.92 2.14
C ALA A 66 21.02 0.15 0.82
N LEU A 67 20.12 0.39 -0.14
CA LEU A 67 20.15 -0.28 -1.44
C LEU A 67 21.00 0.46 -2.49
N ASN A 68 21.31 1.75 -2.30
CA ASN A 68 22.17 2.50 -3.23
C ASN A 68 23.60 1.94 -3.33
N GLU A 69 24.07 1.22 -2.32
CA GLU A 69 25.37 0.52 -2.34
C GLU A 69 25.26 -0.92 -2.88
N SER A 70 24.05 -1.36 -3.23
CA SER A 70 23.76 -2.67 -3.81
C SER A 70 23.84 -2.65 -5.34
N ARG A 71 23.74 -3.84 -5.95
CA ARG A 71 23.44 -4.01 -7.39
C ARG A 71 21.94 -3.94 -7.70
N LEU A 72 21.09 -3.84 -6.67
CA LEU A 72 19.66 -3.61 -6.83
C LEU A 72 19.40 -2.15 -7.18
N GLU A 73 18.58 -1.90 -8.19
CA GLU A 73 18.21 -0.55 -8.61
C GLU A 73 16.84 -0.17 -8.07
N ILE A 74 16.68 1.07 -7.61
CA ILE A 74 15.43 1.56 -7.04
C ILE A 74 14.74 2.47 -8.05
N LEU A 75 13.46 2.19 -8.30
CA LEU A 75 12.63 3.07 -9.12
C LEU A 75 12.12 4.29 -8.31
N PRO A 76 11.89 5.45 -8.95
CA PRO A 76 11.33 6.62 -8.26
C PRO A 76 10.03 6.30 -7.50
N CYS A 77 10.00 6.67 -6.21
CA CYS A 77 8.86 6.47 -5.32
C CYS A 77 8.21 7.81 -4.96
N GLU A 78 7.08 8.10 -5.61
CA GLU A 78 6.35 9.38 -5.48
C GLU A 78 5.28 9.36 -4.39
N GLY A 79 4.87 8.17 -3.92
CA GLY A 79 3.83 8.02 -2.92
C GLY A 79 3.65 6.58 -2.47
N THR A 80 2.65 6.35 -1.62
CA THR A 80 2.48 5.11 -0.82
C THR A 80 3.65 4.88 0.15
N TYR A 81 3.66 3.73 0.81
CA TYR A 81 4.79 3.27 1.63
C TYR A 81 5.52 2.07 1.00
N PHE A 82 5.28 1.79 -0.29
CA PHE A 82 5.94 0.73 -1.05
C PHE A 82 7.11 1.28 -1.88
N LEU A 83 8.11 0.44 -2.12
CA LEU A 83 9.24 0.73 -3.00
C LEU A 83 9.34 -0.37 -4.06
N LEU A 84 9.52 0.03 -5.31
CA LEU A 84 9.81 -0.90 -6.41
C LEU A 84 11.31 -0.98 -6.60
N VAL A 85 11.81 -2.22 -6.71
CA VAL A 85 13.23 -2.54 -6.82
C VAL A 85 13.41 -3.44 -8.03
N ASP A 86 14.30 -3.03 -8.93
CA ASP A 86 14.76 -3.82 -10.06
C ASP A 86 15.98 -4.64 -9.64
N TYR A 87 15.96 -5.93 -9.98
CA TYR A 87 16.99 -6.90 -9.64
C TYR A 87 17.73 -7.47 -10.85
N SER A 88 17.55 -6.89 -12.04
CA SER A 88 18.10 -7.39 -13.31
C SER A 88 19.63 -7.53 -13.29
N ALA A 89 20.34 -6.72 -12.51
CA ALA A 89 21.79 -6.81 -12.33
C ALA A 89 22.24 -7.87 -11.28
N VAL A 90 21.30 -8.51 -10.59
CA VAL A 90 21.53 -9.50 -9.52
C VAL A 90 21.20 -10.91 -9.97
N SER A 91 20.09 -11.11 -10.67
CA SER A 91 19.58 -12.43 -11.04
C SER A 91 18.84 -12.43 -12.38
N THR A 92 18.79 -13.58 -13.03
CA THR A 92 18.02 -13.82 -14.27
C THR A 92 16.71 -14.58 -14.01
N LEU A 93 16.39 -14.87 -12.75
CA LEU A 93 15.14 -15.53 -12.36
C LEU A 93 13.94 -14.63 -12.68
N ASP A 94 12.76 -15.24 -12.87
CA ASP A 94 11.52 -14.46 -12.83
C ASP A 94 11.26 -13.91 -11.42
N ASP A 95 10.34 -12.96 -11.30
CA ASP A 95 10.17 -12.20 -10.07
C ASP A 95 9.59 -13.05 -8.92
N VAL A 96 8.82 -14.09 -9.24
CA VAL A 96 8.25 -15.02 -8.26
C VAL A 96 9.36 -15.87 -7.66
N GLU A 97 10.16 -16.50 -8.51
CA GLU A 97 11.31 -17.31 -8.09
C GLU A 97 12.36 -16.45 -7.37
N PHE A 98 12.60 -15.23 -7.86
CA PHE A 98 13.51 -14.28 -7.22
C PHE A 98 13.05 -13.92 -5.80
N CYS A 99 11.77 -13.63 -5.56
CA CYS A 99 11.27 -13.31 -4.22
C CYS A 99 11.39 -14.50 -3.25
N GLN A 100 11.18 -15.73 -3.73
CA GLN A 100 11.39 -16.93 -2.93
C GLN A 100 12.87 -17.11 -2.57
N TRP A 101 13.75 -16.99 -3.56
CA TRP A 101 15.20 -17.04 -3.38
C TRP A 101 15.68 -15.95 -2.40
N LEU A 102 15.25 -14.70 -2.57
CA LEU A 102 15.60 -13.58 -1.70
C LEU A 102 15.16 -13.83 -0.24
N THR A 103 14.00 -14.44 -0.06
CA THR A 103 13.50 -14.81 1.28
C THR A 103 14.33 -15.93 1.90
N GLN A 104 14.69 -16.97 1.14
CA GLN A 104 15.42 -18.13 1.64
C GLN A 104 16.89 -17.83 1.90
N GLU A 105 17.56 -17.17 0.96
CA GLU A 105 19.02 -16.97 0.98
C GLU A 105 19.43 -15.68 1.69
N HIS A 106 18.60 -14.64 1.64
CA HIS A 106 18.92 -13.33 2.20
C HIS A 106 17.98 -12.88 3.33
N GLY A 107 16.95 -13.67 3.67
CA GLY A 107 16.03 -13.38 4.76
C GLY A 107 15.15 -12.14 4.53
N VAL A 108 15.04 -11.65 3.29
CA VAL A 108 14.24 -10.48 2.93
C VAL A 108 13.04 -10.92 2.10
N ALA A 109 11.86 -10.86 2.69
CA ALA A 109 10.62 -11.14 1.98
C ALA A 109 10.18 -9.94 1.14
N ALA A 110 9.98 -10.17 -0.16
CA ALA A 110 9.43 -9.21 -1.11
C ALA A 110 8.21 -9.79 -1.83
N ILE A 111 7.47 -8.94 -2.54
CA ILE A 111 6.28 -9.34 -3.32
C ILE A 111 6.59 -9.18 -4.81
N PRO A 112 6.39 -10.23 -5.64
CA PRO A 112 6.57 -10.13 -7.09
C PRO A 112 5.53 -9.17 -7.68
N LEU A 113 5.97 -8.28 -8.57
CA LEU A 113 5.10 -7.30 -9.20
C LEU A 113 4.13 -7.97 -10.21
N SER A 114 4.55 -9.08 -10.83
CA SER A 114 3.74 -9.90 -11.72
C SER A 114 2.46 -10.44 -11.05
N GLY A 115 2.46 -10.63 -9.73
CA GLY A 115 1.27 -11.03 -8.97
C GLY A 115 0.22 -9.92 -8.82
N VAL A 116 0.61 -8.65 -9.02
CA VAL A 116 -0.25 -7.47 -8.89
C VAL A 116 -0.70 -6.94 -10.25
N LEU A 117 0.17 -7.01 -11.26
CA LEU A 117 -0.13 -6.57 -12.61
C LEU A 117 -0.72 -7.71 -13.45
N ARG A 118 -1.93 -7.52 -13.97
CA ARG A 118 -2.46 -8.41 -15.00
C ARG A 118 -1.64 -8.19 -16.27
N ARG A 119 -0.95 -9.23 -16.74
CA ARG A 119 -0.26 -9.24 -18.03
C ARG A 119 -1.27 -8.82 -19.11
N SER A 120 -1.10 -7.64 -19.71
CA SER A 120 -1.94 -7.20 -20.81
C SER A 120 -1.79 -8.19 -21.96
N LEU A 121 -2.92 -8.75 -22.41
CA LEU A 121 -2.94 -9.60 -23.60
C LEU A 121 -2.39 -8.77 -24.78
N PRO A 122 -1.51 -9.33 -25.64
CA PRO A 122 -1.12 -8.65 -26.86
C PRO A 122 -2.38 -8.41 -27.70
N THR A 123 -2.60 -7.15 -28.09
CA THR A 123 -3.60 -6.71 -29.07
C THR A 123 -3.30 -7.25 -30.45
#